data_AF-R7BJ55-F1
#
_entry.id   AF-R7BJ55-F1
#
_cell.length_a   1.000
_cell.length_b   1.000
_cell.length_c   1.000
_cell.angle_alpha   90.00
_cell.angle_beta   90.00
_cell.angle_gamma   90.00
#
_symmetry.space_group_name_H-M   'P 1'
#
loop_
_entity.id
_entity.type
_entity.pdbx_description
1 polymer ?
#
loop_
_entity_poly.entity_id
_entity_poly.type
_entity_poly.pdbx_seq_one_letter_code
_entity_poly.pdbx_strand_id
1 'polypeptide(L)' 'MSMADTIKKLRESTGMSRKAFSEHTGIPVRTLEDWEAGRRTPPEYIPRLIAYQLKYDELTEERGEQ' A
#
# COMPACT_ATOMS: atom_id res chain seq x y z
N MET A 1 -3.45 14.58 -8.38
CA MET A 1 -3.28 13.13 -8.13
C MET A 1 -4.09 12.80 -6.88
N SER A 2 -4.99 11.83 -6.95
CA SER A 2 -5.86 11.47 -5.83
C SER A 2 -5.13 10.59 -4.81
N MET A 3 -5.67 10.48 -3.58
CA MET A 3 -5.14 9.55 -2.57
C MET A 3 -5.19 8.10 -3.05
N ALA A 4 -6.20 7.74 -3.85
CA ALA A 4 -6.30 6.44 -4.51
C ALA A 4 -5.16 6.22 -5.53
N ASP A 5 -4.83 7.23 -6.34
CA ASP A 5 -3.69 7.14 -7.26
C ASP A 5 -2.38 6.93 -6.52
N THR A 6 -2.21 7.56 -5.35
CA THR A 6 -1.02 7.39 -4.52
C THR A 6 -0.89 5.96 -4.01
N ILE A 7 -1.99 5.38 -3.49
CA ILE A 7 -2.00 3.98 -3.03
C ILE A 7 -1.69 3.03 -4.19
N LYS A 8 -2.27 3.26 -5.37
CA LYS A 8 -2.01 2.45 -6.56
C LYS A 8 -0.52 2.48 -6.93
N LYS A 9 0.10 3.66 -6.97
CA LYS A 9 1.53 3.79 -7.28
C LYS A 9 2.43 3.15 -6.23
N LEU A 10 2.11 3.29 -4.93
CA LEU A 10 2.84 2.61 -3.85
C LEU A 10 2.78 1.09 -4.01
N ARG A 11 1.61 0.53 -4.35
CA ARG A 11 1.51 -0.91 -4.64
C ARG A 11 2.33 -1.27 -5.87
N GLU A 12 2.19 -0.54 -6.97
CA GLU A 12 2.90 -0.84 -8.22
C GLU A 12 4.43 -0.75 -8.05
N SER A 13 4.95 0.16 -7.21
CA SER A 13 6.39 0.24 -6.94
C SER A 13 6.95 -0.96 -6.18
N THR A 14 6.13 -1.70 -5.43
CA THR A 14 6.56 -2.94 -4.76
C THR A 14 6.60 -4.16 -5.69
N GLY A 15 6.00 -4.08 -6.87
CA GLY A 15 5.78 -5.25 -7.74
C GLY A 15 4.75 -6.25 -7.21
N MET A 16 4.10 -5.99 -6.06
CA MET A 16 3.11 -6.90 -5.47
C MET A 16 1.78 -6.90 -6.23
N SER A 17 1.17 -8.09 -6.32
CA SER A 17 -0.25 -8.22 -6.67
C SER A 17 -1.14 -7.57 -5.59
N ARG A 18 -2.39 -7.24 -5.91
CA ARG A 18 -3.34 -6.71 -4.91
C ARG A 18 -3.54 -7.64 -3.72
N LYS A 19 -3.50 -8.96 -3.96
CA LYS A 19 -3.62 -9.97 -2.91
C LYS A 19 -2.42 -9.92 -1.96
N ALA A 20 -1.20 -9.97 -2.50
CA ALA A 20 0.02 -9.89 -1.71
C ALA A 20 0.11 -8.56 -0.95
N PHE A 21 -0.22 -7.45 -1.61
CA PHE A 21 -0.24 -6.13 -0.98
C PHE A 21 -1.28 -6.01 0.14
N SER A 22 -2.43 -6.69 -0.01
CA SER A 22 -3.46 -6.77 1.03
C SER A 22 -2.97 -7.54 2.25
N GLU A 23 -2.36 -8.71 2.04
CA GLU A 23 -1.78 -9.53 3.11
C GLU A 23 -0.67 -8.77 3.84
N HIS A 24 0.17 -8.06 3.08
CA HIS A 24 1.29 -7.28 3.60
C HIS A 24 0.83 -6.05 4.41
N THR A 25 -0.08 -5.24 3.88
CA THR A 25 -0.56 -4.01 4.56
C THR A 25 -1.67 -4.25 5.58
N GLY A 26 -2.28 -5.44 5.59
CA GLY A 26 -3.47 -5.76 6.38
C GLY A 26 -4.76 -5.10 5.87
N ILE A 27 -4.70 -4.37 4.76
CA ILE A 27 -5.87 -3.72 4.16
C ILE A 27 -6.60 -4.74 3.30
N PRO A 28 -7.92 -4.99 3.47
CA PRO A 28 -8.63 -5.97 2.65
C PRO A 28 -8.54 -5.69 1.15
N VAL A 29 -8.34 -6.74 0.33
CA VAL A 29 -8.24 -6.63 -1.14
C VAL A 29 -9.39 -5.81 -1.73
N ARG A 30 -10.62 -6.04 -1.26
CA ARG A 30 -11.82 -5.33 -1.74
C ARG A 30 -11.77 -3.83 -1.43
N THR A 31 -11.15 -3.44 -0.32
CA THR A 31 -10.95 -2.03 0.04
C THR A 31 -9.95 -1.37 -0.91
N LEU A 32 -8.85 -2.07 -1.25
CA LEU A 32 -7.88 -1.59 -2.25
C LEU A 32 -8.54 -1.44 -3.62
N GLU A 33 -9.35 -2.41 -4.04
CA GLU A 33 -10.09 -2.35 -5.30
C GLU A 33 -11.07 -1.18 -5.35
N ASP A 34 -11.81 -0.94 -4.26
CA ASP A 34 -12.74 0.18 -4.16
C ASP A 34 -12.02 1.54 -4.23
N TRP A 35 -10.85 1.66 -3.60
CA TRP A 35 -10.03 2.86 -3.69
C TRP A 35 -9.45 3.05 -5.09
N GLU A 36 -8.77 2.05 -5.64
CA GLU A 36 -8.13 2.15 -6.96
C GLU A 36 -9.13 2.34 -8.10
N ALA A 37 -10.39 1.88 -7.94
CA ALA A 37 -11.47 2.13 -8.89
C ALA A 37 -12.21 3.46 -8.64
N GLY A 38 -11.82 4.25 -7.64
CA GLY A 38 -12.46 5.52 -7.28
C GLY A 38 -13.87 5.38 -6.70
N ARG A 39 -14.29 4.17 -6.30
CA ARG A 39 -15.60 3.93 -5.67
C ARG A 39 -15.64 4.43 -4.22
N ARG A 40 -14.48 4.49 -3.57
CA ARG A 40 -14.31 5.05 -2.22
C ARG A 40 -13.06 5.90 -2.16
N THR A 41 -13.09 6.93 -1.33
CA THR A 41 -11.90 7.72 -1.01
C THR A 41 -11.24 7.14 0.23
N PRO A 42 -9.94 6.79 0.19
CA PRO A 42 -9.22 6.39 1.39
C PRO A 42 -9.12 7.58 2.37
N PRO A 43 -9.12 7.33 3.68
CA PRO A 43 -8.77 8.37 4.66
C PRO A 43 -7.39 8.99 4.33
N GLU A 44 -7.26 10.29 4.55
CA GLU A 44 -6.09 11.08 4.14
C GLU A 44 -4.75 10.55 4.69
N TYR A 45 -4.78 9.95 5.87
CA TYR A 45 -3.59 9.41 6.52
C TYR A 45 -3.14 8.04 5.97
N ILE A 46 -3.99 7.31 5.25
CA ILE A 46 -3.70 5.93 4.81
C ILE A 46 -2.52 5.85 3.84
N PRO A 47 -2.42 6.69 2.78
CA PRO A 47 -1.26 6.64 1.88
C PRO A 47 0.07 6.87 2.64
N ARG A 48 0.06 7.73 3.66
CA ARG A 48 1.24 7.99 4.51
C ARG A 48 1.61 6.77 5.35
N LEU A 49 0.63 6.08 5.95
CA LEU A 49 0.90 4.87 6.74
C LEU A 49 1.45 3.74 5.87
N ILE A 50 0.87 3.53 4.68
CA ILE A 50 1.38 2.55 3.72
C ILE A 50 2.83 2.88 3.33
N ALA A 51 3.12 4.14 3.01
CA ALA A 51 4.48 4.57 2.67
C ALA A 51 5.48 4.35 3.82
N TYR A 52 5.06 4.55 5.08
CA TYR A 52 5.91 4.26 6.23
C TYR A 52 6.17 2.78 6.42
N GLN A 53 5.15 1.93 6.21
CA GLN A 53 5.33 0.49 6.28
C GLN A 53 6.37 0.03 5.25
N LEU A 54 6.17 0.38 3.97
CA LEU A 54 7.10 -0.01 2.90
C LEU A 54 8.53 0.49 3.14
N LYS A 55 8.69 1.71 3.67
CA LYS A 55 10.01 2.24 4.02
C LYS A 55 10.64 1.50 5.20
N TYR A 56 9.82 1.08 6.17
CA TYR A 56 10.30 0.26 7.28
C TYR A 56 10.79 -1.09 6.76
N ASP A 57 10.04 -1.72 5.86
CA ASP A 57 10.43 -2.99 5.24
C ASP A 57 11.77 -2.87 4.52
N GLU A 58 11.95 -1.85 3.67
CA GLU A 58 13.22 -1.55 2.97
C GLU A 58 14.39 -1.43 3.97
N LEU A 59 14.22 -0.68 5.06
CA LEU A 59 15.25 -0.49 6.09
C LEU A 59 15.55 -1.77 6.88
N THR A 60 14.55 -2.64 7.08
CA THR A 60 14.74 -3.92 7.78
C THR A 60 15.37 -4.99 6.89
N GLU A 61 15.03 -5.02 5.61
CA GLU A 61 15.65 -5.89 4.61
C GLU A 61 17.14 -5.56 4.44
N GLU A 62 17.50 -4.26 4.42
CA GLU A 62 18.89 -3.79 4.40
C GLU A 62 19.69 -4.18 5.66
N ARG A 63 19.01 -4.37 6.80
CA ARG A 63 19.63 -4.72 8.08
C ARG A 63 19.82 -6.22 8.29
N GLY A 64 19.34 -7.07 7.38
CA GLY A 64 19.57 -8.51 7.42
C GLY A 64 18.95 -9.21 8.64
N GLU A 65 17.82 -8.71 9.14
CA GLU A 65 17.02 -9.41 10.14
C GLU A 65 16.06 -10.38 9.42
N GLN A 66 16.56 -11.59 9.15
CA GLN A 66 15.77 -12.78 8.79
C GLN A 66 15.89 -13.84 9.89
#